data_AF-V9G2U2-F1
#
_entry.id   AF-V9G2U2-F1
#
_cell.length_a   1.000
_cell.length_b   1.000
_cell.length_c   1.000
_cell.angle_alpha   90.00
_cell.angle_beta   90.00
_cell.angle_gamma   90.00
#
_symmetry.space_group_name_H-M   'P 1'
#
loop_
_entity.id
_entity.type
_entity.pdbx_description
1 polymer ?
#
loop_
_entity_poly.entity_id
_entity_poly.type
_entity_poly.pdbx_seq_one_letter_code
_entity_poly.pdbx_strand_id
1 'polypeptide(L)'
;MRYATLLLTSLALQHDLNTPSAAISKPLVQRDTPPLRLLRSDTPSDEEERKAINLPGINKLTDAAKWTTTKISDKTMLGVMRFKGKTADEAFLLLKLDQAGDKLLESKEFGMWVSYMTKINKKHPKTAMVTTLTARYGDEGLAKMLEAGRWVEATSKIAGKLQIAQMKGWLQNKKSMDDVFKILTLDKGVDNILTNQNLNALGTYVNLYNKKYPGQETSVIKELMVFHGDEAVSKMLEAAKKVPETHTLAKALQTAQFKLWFVEGAKPFQIWKMLNMKKETWMMNPDAQVWRGYLEYYKLQKAANVPK
;
A
#
# COMPACT_ATOMS: atom_id res chain seq x y z
N MET A 1 -15.74 -26.81 -4.89
CA MET A 1 -14.25 -26.82 -4.91
C MET A 1 -13.78 -25.38 -5.12
N ARG A 2 -12.65 -24.94 -4.52
CA ARG A 2 -12.10 -23.55 -4.51
C ARG A 2 -12.73 -22.51 -3.56
N TYR A 3 -12.50 -22.65 -2.26
CA TYR A 3 -12.29 -21.52 -1.31
C TYR A 3 -11.43 -22.03 -0.14
N ALA A 4 -10.10 -22.01 -0.29
CA ALA A 4 -9.17 -22.50 0.72
C ALA A 4 -7.72 -22.02 0.52
N THR A 5 -7.46 -20.71 0.56
CA THR A 5 -6.10 -20.19 0.86
C THR A 5 -6.11 -18.69 1.20
N LEU A 6 -6.07 -18.35 2.49
CA LEU A 6 -5.42 -17.12 2.97
C LEU A 6 -4.62 -17.47 4.24
N LEU A 7 -3.31 -17.42 4.12
CA LEU A 7 -2.35 -17.78 5.15
C LEU A 7 -2.21 -16.65 6.18
N LEU A 8 -2.64 -16.91 7.42
CA LEU A 8 -2.19 -16.15 8.59
C LEU A 8 -1.08 -16.93 9.31
N THR A 9 0.11 -16.96 8.72
CA THR A 9 1.32 -17.51 9.34
C THR A 9 2.53 -16.63 9.06
N SER A 10 2.88 -15.80 10.03
CA SER A 10 4.19 -15.14 10.14
C SER A 10 4.39 -14.68 11.59
N LEU A 11 4.97 -15.54 12.42
CA LEU A 11 5.40 -15.18 13.78
C LEU A 11 6.56 -16.07 14.23
N ALA A 12 7.76 -15.48 14.35
CA ALA A 12 8.96 -16.00 15.07
C ALA A 12 9.53 -17.36 14.62
N LEU A 13 10.82 -17.69 14.74
CA LEU A 13 12.06 -17.06 15.22
C LEU A 13 13.15 -17.51 14.18
N GLN A 14 14.43 -17.13 14.11
CA GLN A 14 15.46 -16.86 15.13
C GLN A 14 16.72 -16.27 14.45
N HIS A 15 17.51 -15.49 15.21
CA HIS A 15 18.97 -15.20 15.15
C HIS A 15 19.80 -15.67 13.91
N ASP A 16 20.79 -14.91 13.41
CA ASP A 16 21.95 -14.44 14.19
C ASP A 16 22.82 -13.37 13.46
N LEU A 17 23.91 -12.96 14.14
CA LEU A 17 25.13 -12.26 13.68
C LEU A 17 25.24 -10.71 13.77
N ASN A 18 26.00 -10.32 14.81
CA ASN A 18 27.12 -9.37 14.83
C ASN A 18 26.90 -7.85 15.04
N THR A 19 27.44 -7.41 16.18
CA THR A 19 27.85 -6.06 16.58
C THR A 19 29.15 -5.58 15.87
N PRO A 20 29.53 -4.29 15.96
CA PRO A 20 30.32 -3.61 14.93
C PRO A 20 31.83 -3.52 15.22
N SER A 21 32.59 -3.03 14.23
CA SER A 21 33.96 -2.52 14.41
C SER A 21 34.09 -1.10 13.84
N ALA A 22 34.94 -0.28 14.45
CA ALA A 22 35.06 1.16 14.18
C ALA A 22 36.53 1.62 14.04
N ALA A 23 36.77 2.57 13.13
CA ALA A 23 37.96 3.45 13.06
C ALA A 23 37.60 4.64 12.15
N ILE A 24 37.54 5.91 12.59
CA ILE A 24 38.57 6.88 13.03
C ILE A 24 39.05 7.84 11.90
N SER A 25 38.58 9.10 12.01
CA SER A 25 39.24 10.42 11.75
C SER A 25 39.91 10.82 10.40
N LYS A 26 39.27 11.76 9.67
CA LYS A 26 39.61 13.22 9.45
C LYS A 26 41.10 13.73 9.53
N PRO A 27 41.44 14.97 9.06
CA PRO A 27 41.00 15.83 7.91
C PRO A 27 42.17 16.68 7.23
N LEU A 28 41.88 17.90 6.71
CA LEU A 28 42.74 19.04 6.21
C LEU A 28 43.10 19.10 4.69
N VAL A 29 43.24 20.26 3.99
CA VAL A 29 42.71 21.66 4.09
C VAL A 29 43.05 22.53 2.84
N GLN A 30 42.31 23.63 2.58
CA GLN A 30 42.55 24.83 1.68
C GLN A 30 43.02 24.64 0.21
N ARG A 31 42.31 25.15 -0.82
CA ARG A 31 42.13 26.55 -1.33
C ARG A 31 43.39 27.17 -1.95
N ASP A 32 43.30 27.58 -3.24
CA ASP A 32 43.40 29.00 -3.67
C ASP A 32 43.08 29.21 -5.18
N THR A 33 42.81 30.45 -5.58
CA THR A 33 42.43 30.97 -6.92
C THR A 33 42.67 32.50 -6.98
N PRO A 34 42.62 33.19 -8.15
CA PRO A 34 42.57 32.73 -9.55
C PRO A 34 43.90 33.12 -10.27
N PRO A 35 44.09 34.11 -11.19
CA PRO A 35 43.20 34.99 -11.99
C PRO A 35 43.18 34.73 -13.52
N LEU A 36 42.01 35.01 -14.10
CA LEU A 36 41.66 35.38 -15.49
C LEU A 36 42.75 35.40 -16.60
N ARG A 37 42.51 34.60 -17.66
CA ARG A 37 42.87 34.95 -19.06
C ARG A 37 41.67 34.69 -19.99
N LEU A 38 41.33 35.67 -20.82
CA LEU A 38 40.33 35.57 -21.88
C LEU A 38 40.92 34.86 -23.11
N LEU A 39 40.25 33.81 -23.58
CA LEU A 39 40.22 33.45 -24.99
C LEU A 39 38.79 33.11 -25.39
N ARG A 40 38.31 33.77 -26.45
CA ARG A 40 37.15 33.30 -27.23
C ARG A 40 37.64 32.29 -28.25
N SER A 41 36.96 31.17 -28.35
CA SER A 41 36.94 30.31 -29.53
C SER A 41 35.55 29.69 -29.59
N ASP A 42 34.84 29.92 -30.68
CA ASP A 42 33.46 29.45 -30.85
C ASP A 42 33.40 27.92 -30.93
N THR A 43 32.54 27.31 -30.12
CA THR A 43 32.14 25.90 -30.28
C THR A 43 30.65 25.87 -30.59
N PRO A 44 30.22 25.35 -31.76
CA PRO A 44 28.82 25.09 -32.02
C PRO A 44 28.25 24.10 -31.01
N SER A 45 26.96 24.23 -30.73
CA SER A 45 26.21 23.27 -29.91
C SER A 45 26.38 21.85 -30.45
N ASP A 46 26.90 20.94 -29.62
CA ASP A 46 26.90 19.50 -29.86
C ASP A 46 25.46 18.96 -29.80
N GLU A 47 24.68 19.22 -30.84
CA GLU A 47 23.53 18.40 -31.22
C GLU A 47 24.04 17.06 -31.77
N GLU A 48 24.69 16.27 -30.91
CA GLU A 48 25.15 14.92 -31.25
C GLU A 48 23.94 14.05 -31.65
N GLU A 49 23.80 13.88 -32.97
CA GLU A 49 23.37 12.69 -33.68
C GLU A 49 22.47 11.72 -32.88
N ARG A 50 21.27 12.17 -32.53
CA ARG A 50 20.16 11.29 -32.15
C ARG A 50 19.70 10.52 -33.39
N LYS A 51 20.49 9.50 -33.79
CA LYS A 51 20.32 8.64 -34.98
C LYS A 51 18.86 8.53 -35.39
N ALA A 52 18.49 9.32 -36.40
CA ALA A 52 17.13 9.43 -36.86
C ALA A 52 16.68 8.08 -37.40
N ILE A 53 15.80 7.39 -36.66
CA ILE A 53 15.12 6.22 -37.20
C ILE A 53 14.09 6.74 -38.20
N ASN A 54 14.52 6.89 -39.45
CA ASN A 54 13.66 7.30 -40.56
C ASN A 54 12.67 6.17 -40.89
N LEU A 55 11.61 6.07 -40.09
CA LEU A 55 10.47 5.20 -40.33
C LEU A 55 9.49 5.91 -41.28
N PRO A 56 9.26 5.38 -42.50
CA PRO A 56 8.25 5.91 -43.40
C PRO A 56 6.89 5.95 -42.70
N GLY A 57 6.27 7.13 -42.66
CA GLY A 57 4.91 7.31 -42.14
C GLY A 57 4.76 7.89 -40.73
N ILE A 58 5.84 8.29 -40.02
CA ILE A 58 5.72 9.00 -38.71
C ILE A 58 4.77 10.22 -38.77
N ASN A 59 4.72 10.90 -39.92
CA ASN A 59 3.84 12.05 -40.17
C ASN A 59 2.35 11.65 -40.30
N LYS A 60 2.04 10.40 -40.65
CA LYS A 60 0.66 9.86 -40.63
C LYS A 60 0.21 9.46 -39.22
N LEU A 61 1.13 9.47 -38.25
CA LEU A 61 0.94 9.04 -36.85
C LEU A 61 0.89 10.22 -35.87
N THR A 62 0.43 11.39 -36.30
CA THR A 62 0.13 12.54 -35.42
C THR A 62 -1.25 12.45 -34.79
N ASP A 63 -2.23 11.88 -35.49
CA ASP A 63 -3.63 11.87 -35.05
C ASP A 63 -3.96 10.60 -34.27
N ALA A 64 -4.50 10.76 -33.07
CA ALA A 64 -4.93 9.64 -32.22
C ALA A 64 -6.01 8.75 -32.88
N ALA A 65 -6.83 9.31 -33.77
CA ALA A 65 -7.82 8.53 -34.51
C ALA A 65 -7.18 7.48 -35.44
N LYS A 66 -6.07 7.84 -36.11
CA LYS A 66 -5.35 6.98 -37.07
C LYS A 66 -4.59 5.83 -36.38
N TRP A 67 -4.31 5.97 -35.09
CA TRP A 67 -3.63 4.97 -34.27
C TRP A 67 -4.52 3.75 -33.99
N THR A 68 -5.85 3.92 -33.90
CA THR A 68 -6.79 2.82 -33.67
C THR A 68 -7.36 2.18 -34.95
N THR A 69 -7.24 2.83 -36.11
CA THR A 69 -7.82 2.36 -37.39
C THR A 69 -6.84 1.64 -38.31
N THR A 70 -5.54 1.70 -38.01
CA THR A 70 -4.48 1.16 -38.88
C THR A 70 -3.83 -0.05 -38.20
N LYS A 71 -3.49 -1.12 -38.95
CA LYS A 71 -2.75 -2.30 -38.46
C LYS A 71 -1.29 -1.97 -38.05
N ILE A 72 -1.12 -1.14 -37.03
CA ILE A 72 0.17 -0.73 -36.46
C ILE A 72 0.49 -1.70 -35.32
N SER A 73 1.71 -2.25 -35.29
CA SER A 73 2.13 -3.11 -34.17
C SER A 73 2.39 -2.31 -32.89
N ASP A 74 2.11 -2.91 -31.73
CA ASP A 74 2.40 -2.36 -30.40
C ASP A 74 3.85 -1.87 -30.28
N LYS A 75 4.80 -2.60 -30.89
CA LYS A 75 6.23 -2.24 -30.92
C LYS A 75 6.46 -0.93 -31.68
N THR A 76 5.77 -0.72 -32.80
CA THR A 76 5.81 0.53 -33.57
C THR A 76 5.19 1.68 -32.79
N MET A 77 4.02 1.45 -32.19
CA MET A 77 3.26 2.42 -31.39
C MET A 77 4.09 2.93 -30.19
N LEU A 78 4.69 1.99 -29.43
CA LEU A 78 5.65 2.27 -28.35
C LEU A 78 6.90 3.01 -28.84
N GLY A 79 7.40 2.66 -30.03
CA GLY A 79 8.53 3.34 -30.66
C GLY A 79 8.24 4.80 -30.95
N VAL A 80 7.06 5.09 -31.52
CA VAL A 80 6.64 6.45 -31.89
C VAL A 80 6.30 7.31 -30.67
N MET A 81 5.61 6.78 -29.65
CA MET A 81 5.39 7.53 -28.39
C MET A 81 6.71 7.99 -27.77
N ARG A 82 7.71 7.08 -27.73
CA ARG A 82 9.03 7.36 -27.18
C ARG A 82 9.84 8.33 -28.04
N PHE A 83 9.78 8.20 -29.37
CA PHE A 83 10.46 9.11 -30.29
C PHE A 83 9.89 10.53 -30.22
N LYS A 84 8.55 10.66 -30.13
CA LYS A 84 7.85 11.93 -29.95
C LYS A 84 7.88 12.47 -28.50
N GLY A 85 8.65 11.84 -27.61
CA GLY A 85 8.85 12.30 -26.23
C GLY A 85 7.57 12.41 -25.38
N LYS A 86 6.53 11.60 -25.67
CA LYS A 86 5.20 11.77 -25.06
C LYS A 86 5.22 11.62 -23.54
N THR A 87 4.53 12.53 -22.85
CA THR A 87 4.30 12.43 -21.41
C THR A 87 3.48 11.19 -21.05
N ALA A 88 3.46 10.85 -19.76
CA ALA A 88 2.63 9.77 -19.22
C ALA A 88 1.14 9.98 -19.55
N ASP A 89 0.69 11.23 -19.47
CA ASP A 89 -0.70 11.65 -19.70
C ASP A 89 -1.09 11.63 -21.17
N GLU A 90 -0.26 12.19 -22.05
CA GLU A 90 -0.49 12.12 -23.50
C GLU A 90 -0.54 10.67 -23.99
N ALA A 91 0.36 9.81 -23.50
CA ALA A 91 0.36 8.40 -23.85
C ALA A 91 -0.91 7.67 -23.35
N PHE A 92 -1.46 8.07 -22.20
CA PHE A 92 -2.69 7.52 -21.65
C PHE A 92 -3.91 7.88 -22.52
N LEU A 93 -4.05 9.15 -22.89
CA LEU A 93 -5.13 9.65 -23.76
C LEU A 93 -5.01 9.12 -25.20
N LEU A 94 -3.79 9.03 -25.73
CA LEU A 94 -3.52 8.50 -27.07
C LEU A 94 -3.89 7.01 -27.21
N LEU A 95 -3.86 6.27 -26.09
CA LEU A 95 -4.32 4.89 -25.96
C LEU A 95 -5.78 4.79 -25.51
N LYS A 96 -6.52 5.91 -25.44
CA LYS A 96 -7.94 6.02 -25.05
C LYS A 96 -8.27 5.41 -23.67
N LEU A 97 -7.29 5.39 -22.77
CA LEU A 97 -7.42 4.75 -21.46
C LEU A 97 -8.33 5.54 -20.51
N ASP A 98 -8.56 6.82 -20.79
CA ASP A 98 -9.61 7.65 -20.18
C ASP A 98 -11.03 7.12 -20.43
N GLN A 99 -11.23 6.32 -21.49
CA GLN A 99 -12.53 5.78 -21.90
C GLN A 99 -12.72 4.32 -21.44
N ALA A 100 -11.73 3.70 -20.81
CA ALA A 100 -11.74 2.28 -20.46
C ALA A 100 -12.59 1.94 -19.21
N GLY A 101 -12.90 2.94 -18.37
CA GLY A 101 -13.69 2.77 -17.15
C GLY A 101 -13.12 1.69 -16.21
N ASP A 102 -13.99 0.89 -15.61
CA ASP A 102 -13.62 -0.17 -14.66
C ASP A 102 -12.75 -1.27 -15.28
N LYS A 103 -12.80 -1.44 -16.60
CA LYS A 103 -12.00 -2.44 -17.34
C LYS A 103 -10.59 -1.95 -17.71
N LEU A 104 -10.16 -0.78 -17.21
CA LEU A 104 -8.84 -0.21 -17.47
C LEU A 104 -7.71 -1.23 -17.32
N LEU A 105 -7.65 -1.91 -16.17
CA LEU A 105 -6.54 -2.80 -15.83
C LEU A 105 -6.47 -4.06 -16.72
N GLU A 106 -7.61 -4.46 -17.32
CA GLU A 106 -7.73 -5.63 -18.21
C GLU A 106 -7.40 -5.28 -19.68
N SER A 107 -7.41 -4.00 -20.05
CA SER A 107 -7.20 -3.56 -21.44
C SER A 107 -5.78 -3.84 -21.94
N LYS A 108 -5.65 -4.20 -23.22
CA LYS A 108 -4.34 -4.42 -23.86
C LYS A 108 -3.56 -3.11 -23.95
N GLU A 109 -4.29 -2.03 -24.16
CA GLU A 109 -3.87 -0.64 -24.20
C GLU A 109 -3.21 -0.24 -22.86
N PHE A 110 -3.76 -0.67 -21.71
CA PHE A 110 -3.13 -0.44 -20.41
C PHE A 110 -1.83 -1.24 -20.26
N GLY A 111 -1.79 -2.48 -20.74
CA GLY A 111 -0.56 -3.25 -20.86
C GLY A 111 0.51 -2.55 -21.71
N MET A 112 0.10 -1.88 -22.79
CA MET A 112 0.98 -1.07 -23.62
C MET A 112 1.47 0.19 -22.88
N TRP A 113 0.58 0.90 -22.18
CA TRP A 113 0.94 2.07 -21.39
C TRP A 113 1.88 1.72 -20.22
N VAL A 114 1.67 0.60 -19.54
CA VAL A 114 2.60 0.06 -18.53
C VAL A 114 3.97 -0.24 -19.14
N SER A 115 3.99 -0.82 -20.35
CA SER A 115 5.23 -1.09 -21.11
C SER A 115 5.93 0.20 -21.55
N TYR A 116 5.18 1.25 -21.86
CA TYR A 116 5.70 2.58 -22.17
C TYR A 116 6.32 3.24 -20.94
N MET A 117 5.56 3.36 -19.86
CA MET A 117 5.95 3.97 -18.59
C MET A 117 7.21 3.30 -18.00
N THR A 118 7.33 1.97 -18.12
CA THR A 118 8.51 1.22 -17.68
C THR A 118 9.78 1.59 -18.47
N LYS A 119 9.65 1.96 -19.76
CA LYS A 119 10.80 2.35 -20.60
C LYS A 119 11.24 3.79 -20.37
N ILE A 120 10.30 4.71 -20.14
CA ILE A 120 10.62 6.14 -19.93
C ILE A 120 11.03 6.44 -18.48
N ASN A 121 10.41 5.80 -17.48
CA ASN A 121 10.70 6.05 -16.05
C ASN A 121 11.63 4.99 -15.44
N LYS A 122 12.90 4.96 -15.86
CA LYS A 122 13.85 3.89 -15.47
C LYS A 122 14.00 3.65 -13.96
N LYS A 123 13.97 4.69 -13.12
CA LYS A 123 14.19 4.57 -11.66
C LYS A 123 12.95 4.13 -10.88
N HIS A 124 11.81 4.78 -11.11
CA HIS A 124 10.59 4.60 -10.31
C HIS A 124 9.32 4.49 -11.18
N PRO A 125 9.24 3.51 -12.10
CA PRO A 125 8.15 3.46 -13.09
C PRO A 125 6.78 3.26 -12.45
N LYS A 126 6.69 2.44 -11.39
CA LYS A 126 5.45 2.21 -10.64
C LYS A 126 4.98 3.45 -9.89
N THR A 127 5.89 4.26 -9.36
CA THR A 127 5.54 5.54 -8.71
C THR A 127 4.96 6.50 -9.73
N ALA A 128 5.63 6.66 -10.89
CA ALA A 128 5.11 7.51 -11.96
C ALA A 128 3.73 7.03 -12.48
N MET A 129 3.53 5.71 -12.66
CA MET A 129 2.22 5.14 -13.01
C MET A 129 1.15 5.50 -11.97
N VAL A 130 1.45 5.31 -10.68
CA VAL A 130 0.52 5.66 -9.60
C VAL A 130 0.21 7.16 -9.62
N THR A 131 1.19 8.05 -9.72
CA THR A 131 0.95 9.50 -9.80
C THR A 131 0.00 9.84 -10.95
N THR A 132 0.21 9.27 -12.14
CA THR A 132 -0.66 9.48 -13.30
C THR A 132 -2.09 8.96 -13.08
N LEU A 133 -2.25 7.83 -12.40
CA LEU A 133 -3.56 7.24 -12.11
C LEU A 133 -4.29 7.96 -10.96
N THR A 134 -3.59 8.33 -9.88
CA THR A 134 -4.14 9.10 -8.76
C THR A 134 -4.66 10.47 -9.23
N ALA A 135 -3.99 11.10 -10.19
CA ALA A 135 -4.44 12.37 -10.79
C ALA A 135 -5.79 12.26 -11.54
N ARG A 136 -6.24 11.05 -11.90
CA ARG A 136 -7.51 10.79 -12.60
C ARG A 136 -8.59 10.23 -11.68
N TYR A 137 -8.24 9.26 -10.84
CA TYR A 137 -9.19 8.49 -10.03
C TYR A 137 -9.20 8.89 -8.55
N GLY A 138 -8.37 9.85 -8.15
CA GLY A 138 -8.10 10.16 -6.75
C GLY A 138 -7.39 8.99 -6.03
N ASP A 139 -7.07 9.19 -4.75
CA ASP A 139 -6.48 8.12 -3.93
C ASP A 139 -7.49 6.99 -3.66
N GLU A 140 -8.73 7.32 -3.29
CA GLU A 140 -9.78 6.35 -2.96
C GLU A 140 -10.21 5.52 -4.19
N GLY A 141 -10.50 6.19 -5.32
CA GLY A 141 -10.93 5.50 -6.54
C GLY A 141 -9.83 4.58 -7.10
N LEU A 142 -8.57 5.03 -7.07
CA LEU A 142 -7.44 4.17 -7.44
C LEU A 142 -7.25 3.02 -6.44
N ALA A 143 -7.38 3.25 -5.13
CA ALA A 143 -7.22 2.19 -4.14
C ALA A 143 -8.25 1.07 -4.32
N LYS A 144 -9.52 1.43 -4.57
CA LYS A 144 -10.61 0.50 -4.87
C LYS A 144 -10.37 -0.28 -6.17
N MET A 145 -10.00 0.41 -7.25
CA MET A 145 -9.68 -0.22 -8.53
C MET A 145 -8.53 -1.24 -8.40
N LEU A 146 -7.49 -0.89 -7.63
CA LEU A 146 -6.33 -1.74 -7.42
C LEU A 146 -6.62 -2.92 -6.48
N GLU A 147 -7.45 -2.77 -5.45
CA GLU A 147 -7.85 -3.91 -4.62
C GLU A 147 -8.74 -4.89 -5.42
N ALA A 148 -9.76 -4.42 -6.13
CA ALA A 148 -10.58 -5.26 -7.02
C ALA A 148 -9.70 -6.01 -8.05
N GLY A 149 -8.76 -5.30 -8.68
CA GLY A 149 -7.80 -5.85 -9.63
C GLY A 149 -6.84 -6.90 -9.04
N ARG A 150 -6.72 -7.05 -7.72
CA ARG A 150 -5.93 -8.12 -7.08
C ARG A 150 -6.62 -9.49 -7.12
N TRP A 151 -7.95 -9.52 -7.21
CA TRP A 151 -8.76 -10.73 -7.19
C TRP A 151 -9.01 -11.34 -8.58
N VAL A 152 -8.72 -10.58 -9.64
CA VAL A 152 -8.78 -11.04 -11.04
C VAL A 152 -7.40 -11.54 -11.48
N GLU A 153 -7.31 -12.79 -11.93
CA GLU A 153 -6.04 -13.48 -12.25
C GLU A 153 -5.16 -12.70 -13.24
N ALA A 154 -5.76 -12.17 -14.31
CA ALA A 154 -5.07 -11.41 -15.35
C ALA A 154 -4.41 -10.12 -14.84
N THR A 155 -5.03 -9.44 -13.87
CA THR A 155 -4.60 -8.13 -13.38
C THR A 155 -3.84 -8.19 -12.05
N SER A 156 -3.97 -9.29 -11.29
CA SER A 156 -3.51 -9.40 -9.90
C SER A 156 -2.06 -8.95 -9.68
N LYS A 157 -1.17 -9.37 -10.59
CA LYS A 157 0.28 -9.08 -10.53
C LYS A 157 0.62 -7.61 -10.79
N ILE A 158 -0.14 -6.89 -11.60
CA ILE A 158 0.08 -5.45 -11.83
C ILE A 158 -0.65 -4.62 -10.77
N ALA A 159 -1.88 -5.00 -10.42
CA ALA A 159 -2.69 -4.34 -9.41
C ALA A 159 -1.98 -4.32 -8.05
N GLY A 160 -1.52 -5.46 -7.54
CA GLY A 160 -0.76 -5.52 -6.27
C GLY A 160 0.57 -4.76 -6.31
N LYS A 161 1.25 -4.70 -7.47
CA LYS A 161 2.49 -3.90 -7.63
C LYS A 161 2.24 -2.40 -7.58
N LEU A 162 1.12 -1.93 -8.13
CA LEU A 162 0.71 -0.54 -8.10
C LEU A 162 0.15 -0.16 -6.72
N GLN A 163 -0.61 -1.04 -6.07
CA GLN A 163 -1.14 -0.79 -4.73
C GLN A 163 0.00 -0.60 -3.70
N ILE A 164 1.03 -1.44 -3.75
CA ILE A 164 2.24 -1.26 -2.91
C ILE A 164 2.97 0.06 -3.23
N ALA A 165 2.95 0.52 -4.49
CA ALA A 165 3.54 1.81 -4.86
C ALA A 165 2.69 2.98 -4.38
N GLN A 166 1.36 2.85 -4.39
CA GLN A 166 0.40 3.81 -3.86
C GLN A 166 0.57 3.99 -2.35
N MET A 167 0.60 2.90 -1.59
CA MET A 167 0.88 2.90 -0.15
C MET A 167 2.23 3.51 0.20
N LYS A 168 3.27 3.27 -0.62
CA LYS A 168 4.57 3.93 -0.44
C LYS A 168 4.51 5.42 -0.73
N GLY A 169 3.71 5.85 -1.71
CA GLY A 169 3.42 7.26 -1.96
C GLY A 169 2.72 7.92 -0.77
N TRP A 170 1.71 7.27 -0.19
CA TRP A 170 1.03 7.73 1.04
C TRP A 170 2.01 7.91 2.21
N LEU A 171 2.88 6.92 2.45
CA LEU A 171 3.94 7.01 3.46
C LEU A 171 4.97 8.12 3.17
N GLN A 172 5.30 8.38 1.90
CA GLN A 172 6.22 9.45 1.51
C GLN A 172 5.59 10.83 1.72
N ASN A 173 4.31 10.97 1.36
CA ASN A 173 3.51 12.18 1.53
C ASN A 173 2.98 12.38 2.96
N LYS A 174 3.40 11.52 3.91
CA LYS A 174 3.04 11.57 5.34
C LYS A 174 1.52 11.61 5.59
N LYS A 175 0.72 10.89 4.80
CA LYS A 175 -0.72 10.73 5.09
C LYS A 175 -0.92 10.13 6.49
N SER A 176 -1.90 10.66 7.24
CA SER A 176 -2.26 10.13 8.55
C SER A 176 -2.88 8.74 8.43
N MET A 177 -2.99 7.99 9.54
CA MET A 177 -3.74 6.73 9.53
C MET A 177 -5.21 6.99 9.22
N ASP A 178 -5.80 8.06 9.75
CA ASP A 178 -7.19 8.47 9.48
C ASP A 178 -7.45 8.72 7.98
N ASP A 179 -6.51 9.37 7.29
CA ASP A 179 -6.61 9.55 5.84
C ASP A 179 -6.59 8.22 5.10
N VAL A 180 -5.73 7.28 5.54
CA VAL A 180 -5.64 5.94 4.95
C VAL A 180 -6.90 5.12 5.23
N PHE A 181 -7.51 5.23 6.42
CA PHE A 181 -8.81 4.62 6.72
C PHE A 181 -9.91 5.12 5.79
N LYS A 182 -10.01 6.44 5.59
CA LYS A 182 -10.99 7.05 4.67
C LYS A 182 -10.75 6.65 3.21
N ILE A 183 -9.50 6.69 2.75
CA ILE A 183 -9.09 6.27 1.39
C ILE A 183 -9.39 4.78 1.14
N LEU A 184 -9.25 3.94 2.16
CA LEU A 184 -9.61 2.52 2.10
C LEU A 184 -11.12 2.27 2.40
N THR A 185 -11.89 3.32 2.68
CA THR A 185 -13.31 3.27 3.08
C THR A 185 -13.59 2.34 4.26
N LEU A 186 -12.65 2.30 5.22
CA LEU A 186 -12.73 1.58 6.49
C LEU A 186 -13.33 2.45 7.60
N ASP A 187 -13.79 3.65 7.27
CA ASP A 187 -14.38 4.66 8.15
C ASP A 187 -15.91 4.55 8.27
N LYS A 188 -16.57 3.77 7.40
CA LYS A 188 -18.04 3.68 7.27
C LYS A 188 -18.73 2.80 8.34
N GLY A 189 -18.21 2.81 9.56
CA GLY A 189 -18.69 2.02 10.70
C GLY A 189 -18.02 0.66 10.85
N VAL A 190 -18.13 0.10 12.05
CA VAL A 190 -17.36 -1.08 12.49
C VAL A 190 -17.93 -2.42 12.00
N ASP A 191 -19.26 -2.52 11.82
CA ASP A 191 -19.97 -3.80 11.63
C ASP A 191 -19.52 -4.57 10.38
N ASN A 192 -19.25 -3.86 9.29
CA ASN A 192 -18.85 -4.44 8.00
C ASN A 192 -17.33 -4.45 7.77
N ILE A 193 -16.52 -4.13 8.79
CA ILE A 193 -15.08 -3.91 8.58
C ILE A 193 -14.33 -5.22 8.25
N LEU A 194 -14.80 -6.37 8.76
CA LEU A 194 -14.18 -7.67 8.52
C LEU A 194 -14.52 -8.28 7.16
N THR A 195 -15.63 -7.87 6.55
CA THR A 195 -16.04 -8.28 5.19
C THR A 195 -15.58 -7.26 4.13
N ASN A 196 -15.04 -6.11 4.54
CA ASN A 196 -14.49 -5.12 3.63
C ASN A 196 -13.15 -5.61 3.03
N GLN A 197 -13.13 -5.84 1.72
CA GLN A 197 -11.94 -6.25 0.95
C GLN A 197 -10.70 -5.39 1.21
N ASN A 198 -10.88 -4.09 1.49
CA ASN A 198 -9.78 -3.15 1.74
C ASN A 198 -9.10 -3.34 3.11
N LEU A 199 -9.61 -4.19 4.01
CA LEU A 199 -8.94 -4.52 5.27
C LEU A 199 -7.57 -5.18 5.02
N ASN A 200 -7.44 -5.97 3.94
CA ASN A 200 -6.16 -6.54 3.50
C ASN A 200 -5.17 -5.45 3.04
N ALA A 201 -5.67 -4.37 2.47
CA ALA A 201 -4.86 -3.21 2.08
C ALA A 201 -4.35 -2.48 3.33
N LEU A 202 -5.16 -2.32 4.39
CA LEU A 202 -4.70 -1.76 5.67
C LEU A 202 -3.60 -2.63 6.30
N GLY A 203 -3.76 -3.95 6.34
CA GLY A 203 -2.70 -4.86 6.82
C GLY A 203 -1.39 -4.74 6.03
N THR A 204 -1.49 -4.54 4.71
CA THR A 204 -0.32 -4.28 3.86
C THR A 204 0.32 -2.93 4.17
N TYR A 205 -0.48 -1.89 4.41
CA TYR A 205 -0.01 -0.55 4.79
C TYR A 205 0.70 -0.54 6.15
N VAL A 206 0.12 -1.16 7.18
CA VAL A 206 0.72 -1.31 8.52
C VAL A 206 2.09 -2.00 8.44
N ASN A 207 2.21 -3.08 7.65
CA ASN A 207 3.50 -3.75 7.44
C ASN A 207 4.55 -2.84 6.78
N LEU A 208 4.14 -1.98 5.84
CA LEU A 208 5.03 -0.99 5.21
C LEU A 208 5.39 0.16 6.16
N TYR A 209 4.45 0.58 7.01
CA TYR A 209 4.64 1.61 8.03
C TYR A 209 5.66 1.14 9.08
N ASN A 210 5.44 -0.02 9.71
CA ASN A 210 6.33 -0.60 10.72
C ASN A 210 7.76 -0.79 10.18
N LYS A 211 7.89 -1.24 8.93
CA LYS A 211 9.21 -1.38 8.27
C LYS A 211 9.92 -0.05 8.02
N LYS A 212 9.17 1.06 7.92
CA LYS A 212 9.72 2.41 7.70
C LYS A 212 10.01 3.13 9.02
N TYR A 213 9.26 2.82 10.08
CA TYR A 213 9.31 3.47 11.39
C TYR A 213 9.52 2.46 12.52
N PRO A 214 10.70 1.81 12.59
CA PRO A 214 11.03 0.90 13.70
C PRO A 214 11.03 1.67 15.03
N GLY A 215 10.55 1.03 16.09
CA GLY A 215 10.29 1.64 17.41
C GLY A 215 8.99 2.46 17.49
N GLN A 216 8.22 2.58 16.40
CA GLN A 216 6.89 3.20 16.35
C GLN A 216 5.86 2.21 15.78
N GLU A 217 6.09 0.91 15.93
CA GLU A 217 5.26 -0.12 15.32
C GLU A 217 3.82 -0.11 15.82
N THR A 218 2.91 -0.38 14.88
CA THR A 218 1.48 -0.55 15.15
C THR A 218 0.97 -1.89 14.63
N SER A 219 -0.32 -2.16 14.80
CA SER A 219 -1.00 -3.35 14.31
C SER A 219 -2.38 -3.00 13.78
N VAL A 220 -2.93 -3.83 12.88
CA VAL A 220 -4.29 -3.62 12.35
C VAL A 220 -5.30 -3.46 13.49
N ILE A 221 -5.24 -4.31 14.52
CA ILE A 221 -6.16 -4.23 15.66
C ILE A 221 -6.02 -2.93 16.46
N LYS A 222 -4.78 -2.44 16.66
CA LYS A 222 -4.53 -1.16 17.32
C LYS A 222 -5.15 0.00 16.54
N GLU A 223 -4.93 0.06 15.23
CA GLU A 223 -5.50 1.14 14.41
C GLU A 223 -7.02 1.06 14.29
N LEU A 224 -7.59 -0.15 14.23
CA LEU A 224 -9.05 -0.33 14.31
C LEU A 224 -9.61 0.25 15.62
N MET A 225 -8.96 -0.01 16.77
CA MET A 225 -9.38 0.51 18.07
C MET A 225 -9.17 2.02 18.21
N VAL A 226 -8.08 2.58 17.68
CA VAL A 226 -7.84 4.03 17.63
C VAL A 226 -8.92 4.74 16.81
N PHE A 227 -9.31 4.18 15.66
CA PHE A 227 -10.27 4.82 14.76
C PHE A 227 -11.74 4.63 15.17
N HIS A 228 -12.14 3.41 15.56
CA HIS A 228 -13.55 3.06 15.87
C HIS A 228 -13.86 2.98 17.37
N GLY A 229 -12.84 3.05 18.25
CA GLY A 229 -12.95 2.91 19.69
C GLY A 229 -12.87 1.46 20.18
N ASP A 230 -12.14 1.25 21.28
CA ASP A 230 -11.96 -0.05 21.95
C ASP A 230 -13.27 -0.81 22.15
N GLU A 231 -14.31 -0.15 22.67
CA GLU A 231 -15.59 -0.78 23.01
C GLU A 231 -16.28 -1.33 21.75
N ALA A 232 -16.42 -0.50 20.71
CA ALA A 232 -17.11 -0.88 19.47
C ALA A 232 -16.39 -2.04 18.75
N VAL A 233 -15.06 -1.95 18.63
CA VAL A 233 -14.23 -3.02 18.02
C VAL A 233 -14.33 -4.31 18.82
N SER A 234 -14.25 -4.25 20.15
CA SER A 234 -14.35 -5.43 21.02
C SER A 234 -15.67 -6.18 20.83
N LYS A 235 -16.79 -5.46 20.81
CA LYS A 235 -18.14 -6.02 20.64
C LYS A 235 -18.36 -6.58 19.25
N MET A 236 -17.93 -5.85 18.21
CA MET A 236 -17.98 -6.32 16.83
C MET A 236 -17.20 -7.64 16.66
N LEU A 237 -15.98 -7.74 17.22
CA LEU A 237 -15.19 -8.98 17.14
C LEU A 237 -15.87 -10.15 17.86
N GLU A 238 -16.53 -9.92 18.99
CA GLU A 238 -17.29 -10.97 19.70
C GLU A 238 -18.55 -11.40 18.95
N ALA A 239 -19.24 -10.46 18.29
CA ALA A 239 -20.38 -10.77 17.43
C ALA A 239 -19.93 -11.56 16.18
N ALA A 240 -18.87 -11.10 15.51
CA ALA A 240 -18.34 -11.71 14.30
C ALA A 240 -17.78 -13.13 14.50
N LYS A 241 -17.37 -13.49 15.73
CA LYS A 241 -17.05 -14.89 16.07
C LYS A 241 -18.23 -15.86 15.91
N LYS A 242 -19.47 -15.37 15.87
CA LYS A 242 -20.70 -16.19 15.73
C LYS A 242 -21.12 -16.39 14.27
N VAL A 243 -20.50 -15.66 13.33
CA VAL A 243 -20.80 -15.74 11.90
C VAL A 243 -19.73 -16.60 11.21
N PRO A 244 -20.09 -17.67 10.49
CA PRO A 244 -19.10 -18.61 9.92
C PRO A 244 -18.05 -17.97 9.01
N GLU A 245 -18.44 -16.97 8.21
CA GLU A 245 -17.56 -16.27 7.27
C GLU A 245 -16.47 -15.44 7.97
N THR A 246 -16.82 -14.74 9.06
CA THR A 246 -15.88 -13.85 9.77
C THR A 246 -15.23 -14.50 11.00
N HIS A 247 -15.72 -15.65 11.48
CA HIS A 247 -15.28 -16.30 12.71
C HIS A 247 -13.76 -16.42 12.86
N THR A 248 -13.06 -16.93 11.85
CA THR A 248 -11.61 -17.17 11.90
C THR A 248 -10.83 -15.85 12.04
N LEU A 249 -11.21 -14.82 11.26
CA LEU A 249 -10.56 -13.51 11.30
C LEU A 249 -10.90 -12.77 12.60
N ALA A 250 -12.15 -12.80 13.03
CA ALA A 250 -12.61 -12.18 14.26
C ALA A 250 -11.89 -12.78 15.49
N LYS A 251 -11.75 -14.11 15.56
CA LYS A 251 -11.00 -14.80 16.61
C LYS A 251 -9.51 -14.41 16.60
N ALA A 252 -8.89 -14.31 15.42
CA ALA A 252 -7.49 -13.89 15.30
C ALA A 252 -7.28 -12.44 15.76
N LEU A 253 -8.13 -11.51 15.33
CA LEU A 253 -8.07 -10.11 15.73
C LEU A 253 -8.37 -9.91 17.22
N GLN A 254 -9.33 -10.63 17.79
CA GLN A 254 -9.62 -10.56 19.23
C GLN A 254 -8.45 -11.15 20.07
N THR A 255 -7.78 -12.19 19.58
CA THR A 255 -6.55 -12.70 20.21
C THR A 255 -5.42 -11.66 20.15
N ALA A 256 -5.30 -10.92 19.04
CA ALA A 256 -4.36 -9.81 18.92
C ALA A 256 -4.72 -8.62 19.83
N GLN A 257 -6.01 -8.32 20.01
CA GLN A 257 -6.52 -7.33 20.97
C GLN A 257 -6.12 -7.69 22.40
N PHE A 258 -6.34 -8.94 22.81
CA PHE A 258 -5.95 -9.41 24.15
C PHE A 258 -4.43 -9.35 24.37
N LYS A 259 -3.64 -9.69 23.34
CA LYS A 259 -2.19 -9.52 23.38
C LYS A 259 -1.79 -8.05 23.54
N LEU A 260 -2.41 -7.14 22.79
CA LEU A 260 -2.15 -5.71 22.86
C LEU A 260 -2.43 -5.16 24.27
N TRP A 261 -3.64 -5.38 24.79
CA TRP A 261 -4.03 -4.97 26.14
C TRP A 261 -3.10 -5.53 27.22
N PHE A 262 -2.64 -6.79 27.09
CA PHE A 262 -1.71 -7.40 28.05
C PHE A 262 -0.33 -6.73 28.02
N VAL A 263 0.21 -6.47 26.82
CA VAL A 263 1.50 -5.78 26.64
C VAL A 263 1.45 -4.33 27.12
N GLU A 264 0.34 -3.64 26.89
CA GLU A 264 0.06 -2.29 27.42
C GLU A 264 -0.32 -2.32 28.93
N GLY A 265 -0.27 -3.50 29.57
CA GLY A 265 -0.38 -3.68 31.02
C GLY A 265 -1.80 -3.65 31.58
N ALA A 266 -2.83 -3.55 30.74
CA ALA A 266 -4.23 -3.40 31.11
C ALA A 266 -4.71 -4.55 32.02
N LYS A 267 -5.43 -4.21 33.09
CA LYS A 267 -5.99 -5.19 34.03
C LYS A 267 -7.41 -5.59 33.61
N PRO A 268 -7.87 -6.82 33.93
CA PRO A 268 -9.24 -7.24 33.64
C PRO A 268 -10.33 -6.28 34.17
N PHE A 269 -10.08 -5.56 35.27
CA PHE A 269 -10.98 -4.52 35.77
C PHE A 269 -11.08 -3.28 34.86
N GLN A 270 -9.99 -2.91 34.16
CA GLN A 270 -10.03 -1.81 33.18
C GLN A 270 -10.86 -2.20 31.96
N ILE A 271 -10.73 -3.46 31.49
CA ILE A 271 -11.55 -3.98 30.38
C ILE A 271 -13.03 -4.07 30.79
N TRP A 272 -13.33 -4.48 32.02
CA TRP A 272 -14.69 -4.43 32.58
C TRP A 272 -15.29 -3.02 32.54
N LYS A 273 -14.52 -2.01 32.97
CA LYS A 273 -14.94 -0.60 32.94
C LYS A 273 -15.13 -0.08 31.50
N MET A 274 -14.21 -0.42 30.58
CA MET A 274 -14.28 -0.04 29.17
C MET A 274 -15.53 -0.59 28.47
N LEU A 275 -15.94 -1.82 28.80
CA LEU A 275 -17.16 -2.44 28.28
C LEU A 275 -18.45 -1.98 28.99
N ASN A 276 -18.40 -0.93 29.82
CA ASN A 276 -19.54 -0.34 30.55
C ASN A 276 -20.36 -1.37 31.37
N MET A 277 -19.68 -2.36 31.96
CA MET A 277 -20.32 -3.50 32.63
C MET A 277 -20.98 -3.14 33.97
N LYS A 278 -22.26 -3.51 34.12
CA LYS A 278 -23.05 -3.34 35.36
C LYS A 278 -23.06 -4.63 36.18
N LYS A 279 -22.80 -4.54 37.49
CA LYS A 279 -22.64 -5.69 38.39
C LYS A 279 -23.91 -6.56 38.49
N GLU A 280 -25.07 -5.95 38.28
CA GLU A 280 -26.39 -6.54 38.42
C GLU A 280 -26.79 -7.39 37.19
N THR A 281 -26.27 -7.05 36.00
CA THR A 281 -26.73 -7.62 34.72
C THR A 281 -25.63 -8.21 33.83
N TRP A 282 -24.35 -8.06 34.19
CA TRP A 282 -23.21 -8.50 33.35
C TRP A 282 -23.25 -9.97 32.91
N MET A 283 -23.84 -10.87 33.72
CA MET A 283 -23.91 -12.29 33.37
C MET A 283 -24.74 -12.54 32.11
N MET A 284 -25.77 -11.71 31.88
CA MET A 284 -26.63 -11.74 30.69
C MET A 284 -26.09 -10.89 29.53
N ASN A 285 -25.11 -10.02 29.78
CA ASN A 285 -24.52 -9.19 28.73
C ASN A 285 -23.67 -10.06 27.78
N PRO A 286 -23.97 -10.13 26.46
CA PRO A 286 -23.15 -10.86 25.51
C PRO A 286 -21.71 -10.36 25.44
N ASP A 287 -21.48 -9.06 25.68
CA ASP A 287 -20.16 -8.42 25.67
C ASP A 287 -19.25 -8.95 26.79
N ALA A 288 -19.82 -9.60 27.82
CA ALA A 288 -19.04 -10.16 28.92
C ALA A 288 -18.12 -11.30 28.46
N GLN A 289 -18.33 -11.88 27.27
CA GLN A 289 -17.40 -12.84 26.68
C GLN A 289 -16.04 -12.20 26.31
N VAL A 290 -16.02 -10.92 25.92
CA VAL A 290 -14.75 -10.18 25.72
C VAL A 290 -13.95 -10.14 27.02
N TRP A 291 -14.61 -9.78 28.12
CA TRP A 291 -13.98 -9.71 29.43
C TRP A 291 -13.54 -11.09 29.95
N ARG A 292 -14.36 -12.13 29.80
CA ARG A 292 -14.01 -13.51 30.19
C ARG A 292 -12.79 -14.00 29.41
N GLY A 293 -12.80 -13.85 28.08
CA GLY A 293 -11.67 -14.22 27.22
C GLY A 293 -10.39 -13.46 27.57
N TYR A 294 -10.48 -12.15 27.86
CA TYR A 294 -9.31 -11.40 28.31
C TYR A 294 -8.83 -11.83 29.70
N LEU A 295 -9.73 -12.13 30.64
CA LEU A 295 -9.36 -12.61 31.98
C LEU A 295 -8.63 -13.96 31.91
N GLU A 296 -9.08 -14.88 31.06
CA GLU A 296 -8.41 -16.15 30.80
C GLU A 296 -7.03 -15.94 30.18
N TYR A 297 -6.94 -15.14 29.12
CA TYR A 297 -5.67 -14.77 28.49
C TYR A 297 -4.70 -14.15 29.50
N TYR A 298 -5.16 -13.19 30.30
CA TYR A 298 -4.37 -12.51 31.33
C TYR A 298 -3.82 -13.48 32.38
N LYS A 299 -4.63 -14.43 32.85
CA LYS A 299 -4.20 -15.47 33.80
C LYS A 299 -3.15 -16.39 33.20
N LEU A 300 -3.34 -16.85 31.96
CA LEU A 300 -2.40 -17.72 31.26
C LEU A 300 -1.05 -17.04 31.05
N GLN A 301 -1.05 -15.79 30.55
CA GLN A 301 0.18 -15.02 30.36
C GLN A 301 0.85 -14.64 31.68
N LYS A 302 0.09 -14.42 32.76
CA LYS A 302 0.69 -14.22 34.09
C LYS A 302 1.37 -15.48 34.61
N ALA A 303 0.73 -16.65 34.51
CA ALA A 303 1.31 -17.92 34.95
C ALA A 303 2.58 -18.30 34.16
N ALA A 304 2.61 -18.03 32.85
CA ALA A 304 3.77 -18.30 32.01
C ALA A 304 4.99 -17.39 32.30
N ASN A 305 4.77 -16.21 32.89
CA ASN A 305 5.80 -15.20 33.16
C ASN A 305 6.22 -15.12 34.65
N VAL A 306 5.85 -16.11 35.47
CA VAL A 306 6.43 -16.27 36.82
C VAL A 306 7.76 -17.01 36.67
N PRO A 307 8.91 -16.44 37.08
CA PRO A 307 10.16 -17.20 37.13
C PRO A 307 10.00 -18.35 38.13
N LYS A 308 10.45 -19.55 37.72
CA LYS A 308 10.55 -20.73 38.59
C LYS A 308 11.75 -20.61 39.53
#